data_AF-A0A9W8I6W6-F1
#
_entry.id   AF-A0A9W8I6W6-F1
#
_cell.length_a   1.000
_cell.length_b   1.000
_cell.length_c   1.000
_cell.angle_alpha   90.00
_cell.angle_beta   90.00
_cell.angle_gamma   90.00
#
_symmetry.space_group_name_H-M   'P 1'
#
loop_
_entity.id
_entity.type
_entity.pdbx_description
1 polymer ?
#
loop_
_entity_poly.entity_id
_entity_poly.type
_entity_poly.pdbx_seq_one_letter_code
_entity_poly.pdbx_strand_id
1 'polypeptide(L)'
;MHSASGSDREYNIDEVDSDELDSEAEDSGSSDAEDGPKEMYQAYDYMEKHYADEDTENMHKKLAAATGKEYKQSITEDNVLGPLVTYDLAGEKAKPANPRPLKQKLVKPAHKLNKASEFSDFQQGLFNWLDQYRDVVYSGRSFANEDELMSIYAIHAMNHVMKAKDLERKNNTKLAKAHAAGSDAGELRDRGFTRPRVLIILPFRNSAFKLIEKLLKLVSAGKEKNLSRFAKEYGPDEDEERRHNANRRKPEDFKSTFAGNIDDAFRIGLQLHYNKSVKLYADFYRADIIVASPIGLRMTTGAQSGDRKDFDFLSSIEMVIVDQCDVLMMQNWDHLVHLFEHMNLMPKKDHGCDFSRIRLWQLDGMAKYRRQTILFSEYMTPEMQALFNHHCSSIEGKVRIKPAYAGAVNDVVAKVSQVFKRVSVKKLASANDDRFNHFVDQTLLDLEKNALQNKHLLIFVSSYFDFVRIRNMCKDRGYMFAAISEYSTKSEAMRARIKLYEGELQFILYSERAHFYHRYPIKGIHHLVFYSLPDHPHFYSELVNLMLTHNNDDVSADQLSCTAFYTKFDQLKLERIVGSKLVTQLASSERSQFTFA
;
A
#
# COMPACT_ATOMS: atom_id res chain seq x y z
N MET A 1 -1.83 21.70 -31.93
CA MET A 1 -2.66 22.79 -31.38
C MET A 1 -4.12 22.41 -31.48
N HIS A 2 -4.67 21.79 -30.43
CA HIS A 2 -6.08 21.84 -30.06
C HIS A 2 -6.13 21.37 -28.61
N SER A 3 -6.62 22.26 -27.76
CA SER A 3 -6.75 22.17 -26.31
C SER A 3 -7.66 20.99 -25.94
N ALA A 4 -7.08 19.96 -25.32
CA ALA A 4 -7.86 18.96 -24.60
C ALA A 4 -8.16 19.52 -23.21
N SER A 5 -9.41 19.91 -23.00
CA SER A 5 -9.97 20.20 -21.69
C SER A 5 -9.83 18.96 -20.81
N GLY A 6 -8.81 18.96 -19.94
CA GLY A 6 -8.84 18.11 -18.77
C GLY A 6 -10.07 18.50 -17.97
N SER A 7 -10.96 17.54 -17.73
CA SER A 7 -11.99 17.71 -16.72
C SER A 7 -11.28 17.73 -15.37
N ASP A 8 -10.83 18.92 -14.97
CA ASP A 8 -10.46 19.21 -13.60
C ASP A 8 -11.70 18.90 -12.76
N ARG A 9 -11.69 17.76 -12.07
CA ARG A 9 -12.54 17.59 -10.90
C ARG A 9 -12.01 18.62 -9.91
N GLU A 10 -12.75 19.71 -9.72
CA GLU A 10 -12.56 20.61 -8.60
C GLU A 10 -12.69 19.77 -7.32
N TYR A 11 -11.55 19.36 -6.78
CA TYR A 11 -11.48 18.86 -5.43
C TYR A 11 -11.79 20.05 -4.54
N ASN A 12 -12.92 20.02 -3.84
CA ASN A 12 -13.27 21.04 -2.87
C ASN A 12 -12.18 21.00 -1.79
N ILE A 13 -11.30 22.01 -1.79
CA ILE A 13 -10.20 22.13 -0.84
C ILE A 13 -10.85 22.59 0.46
N ASP A 14 -11.03 21.68 1.41
CA ASP A 14 -11.42 22.05 2.76
C ASP A 14 -10.43 23.10 3.29
N GLU A 15 -10.93 24.30 3.53
CA GLU A 15 -10.21 25.36 4.21
C GLU A 15 -9.75 24.82 5.57
N VAL A 16 -8.44 24.86 5.78
CA VAL A 16 -7.84 24.57 7.08
C VAL A 16 -8.22 25.73 7.99
N ASP A 17 -9.24 25.52 8.82
CA ASP A 17 -9.62 26.45 9.87
C ASP A 17 -8.38 26.71 10.75
N SER A 18 -7.88 27.94 10.67
CA SER A 18 -6.57 28.33 11.23
C SER A 18 -6.68 29.10 12.56
N ASP A 19 -7.84 29.08 13.21
CA ASP A 19 -8.05 29.84 14.44
C ASP A 19 -8.75 29.01 15.54
N GLU A 20 -7.99 28.15 16.22
CA GLU A 20 -8.28 27.80 17.62
C GLU A 20 -6.96 27.60 18.39
N LEU A 21 -6.47 28.68 19.00
CA LEU A 21 -5.48 28.65 20.07
C LEU A 21 -6.13 28.07 21.33
N ASP A 22 -6.29 26.75 21.35
CA ASP A 22 -6.62 26.01 22.57
C ASP A 22 -5.36 26.04 23.47
N SER A 23 -5.33 26.98 24.42
CA SER A 23 -4.33 27.04 25.49
C SER A 23 -4.39 25.72 26.27
N GLU A 24 -3.33 24.93 26.19
CA GLU A 24 -3.18 23.73 27.00
C GLU A 24 -3.00 24.15 28.46
N ALA A 25 -4.11 24.30 29.19
CA ALA A 25 -4.08 24.26 30.64
C ALA A 25 -3.65 22.84 31.04
N GLU A 26 -2.40 22.72 31.50
CA GLU A 26 -1.92 21.53 32.17
C GLU A 26 -2.78 21.28 33.41
N ASP A 27 -3.75 20.37 33.29
CA ASP A 27 -4.43 19.80 34.46
C ASP A 27 -3.46 18.85 35.16
N SER A 28 -2.59 19.43 35.98
CA SER A 28 -1.78 18.72 36.98
C SER A 28 -2.70 18.30 38.13
N GLY A 29 -3.61 17.36 37.88
CA GLY A 29 -4.74 17.11 38.77
C GLY A 29 -5.35 15.72 38.70
N SER A 30 -4.56 14.67 38.45
CA SER A 30 -5.01 13.28 38.67
C SER A 30 -3.85 12.42 39.13
N SER A 31 -3.77 12.23 40.45
CA SER A 31 -3.00 11.16 41.06
C SER A 31 -3.76 9.84 40.88
N ASP A 32 -3.57 9.18 39.74
CA ASP A 32 -3.90 7.75 39.60
C ASP A 32 -2.85 6.95 40.39
N ALA A 33 -3.02 6.93 41.71
CA ALA A 33 -2.37 5.95 42.58
C ALA A 33 -3.09 4.60 42.43
N GLU A 34 -2.78 3.87 41.36
CA GLU A 34 -2.96 2.42 41.36
C GLU A 34 -1.74 1.81 42.07
N ASP A 35 -1.89 1.64 43.38
CA ASP A 35 -0.96 0.90 44.24
C ASP A 35 -1.13 -0.60 43.97
N GLY A 36 -0.48 -1.05 42.90
CA GLY A 36 -0.28 -2.46 42.57
C GLY A 36 1.23 -2.73 42.45
N PRO A 37 1.69 -3.97 42.68
CA PRO A 37 3.12 -4.28 42.64
C PRO A 37 3.73 -3.80 41.32
N LYS A 38 4.85 -3.05 41.43
CA LYS A 38 5.70 -2.70 40.28
C LYS A 38 6.28 -3.98 39.68
N GLU A 39 5.53 -4.61 38.80
CA GLU A 39 6.04 -5.73 38.03
C GLU A 39 7.09 -5.21 37.04
N MET A 40 8.31 -5.76 37.12
CA MET A 40 9.40 -5.46 36.20
C MET A 40 8.98 -5.81 34.76
N TYR A 41 8.84 -4.79 33.90
CA TYR A 41 8.67 -4.91 32.45
C TYR A 41 9.95 -5.38 31.74
N GLN A 42 10.72 -6.28 32.36
CA GLN A 42 11.98 -6.78 31.86
C GLN A 42 11.80 -8.21 31.37
N ALA A 43 11.53 -8.34 30.08
CA ALA A 43 12.22 -9.39 29.35
C ALA A 43 12.81 -8.76 28.08
N TYR A 44 12.01 -8.08 27.26
CA TYR A 44 12.51 -7.41 26.05
C TYR A 44 11.59 -6.26 25.59
N ASP A 45 11.82 -5.00 25.99
CA ASP A 45 11.16 -3.87 25.32
C ASP A 45 11.98 -3.47 24.08
N TYR A 46 11.67 -4.09 22.94
CA TYR A 46 12.38 -3.84 21.69
C TYR A 46 12.25 -2.39 21.22
N MET A 47 11.17 -1.69 21.56
CA MET A 47 11.01 -0.27 21.22
C MET A 47 12.04 0.58 21.94
N GLU A 48 12.17 0.40 23.25
CA GLU A 48 13.09 1.19 24.08
C GLU A 48 14.53 1.04 23.56
N LYS A 49 14.97 -0.20 23.34
CA LYS A 49 16.30 -0.48 22.77
C LYS A 49 16.46 0.09 21.35
N HIS A 50 15.42 0.02 20.52
CA HIS A 50 15.48 0.47 19.13
C HIS A 50 15.61 2.00 19.01
N TYR A 51 14.99 2.77 19.91
CA TYR A 51 15.03 4.24 19.86
C TYR A 51 15.96 4.90 20.89
N ALA A 52 16.71 4.10 21.67
CA ALA A 52 17.69 4.61 22.61
C ALA A 52 18.84 5.36 21.89
N ASP A 53 19.26 6.47 22.50
CA ASP A 53 20.48 7.23 22.14
C ASP A 53 21.74 6.55 22.71
N GLU A 54 21.86 5.24 22.50
CA GLU A 54 23.03 4.47 22.88
C GLU A 54 24.09 4.51 21.78
N ASP A 55 25.25 5.08 22.10
CA ASP A 55 26.43 5.10 21.24
C ASP A 55 27.28 3.85 21.49
N THR A 56 26.90 2.75 20.87
CA THR A 56 27.58 1.45 21.03
C THR A 56 28.28 1.03 19.75
N GLU A 57 29.40 0.31 19.87
CA GLU A 57 30.13 -0.25 18.71
C GLU A 57 29.20 -1.07 17.78
N ASN A 58 28.26 -1.80 18.38
CA ASN A 58 27.27 -2.58 17.65
C ASN A 58 26.30 -1.69 16.85
N MET A 59 25.87 -0.56 17.42
CA MET A 59 25.02 0.41 16.71
C MET A 59 25.75 0.99 15.50
N HIS A 60 27.02 1.34 15.62
CA HIS A 60 27.83 1.81 14.49
C HIS A 60 27.98 0.73 13.40
N LYS A 61 28.21 -0.53 13.78
CA LYS A 61 28.28 -1.65 12.83
C LYS A 61 26.97 -1.81 12.06
N LYS A 62 25.82 -1.75 12.75
CA LYS A 62 24.50 -1.81 12.11
C LYS A 62 24.28 -0.63 11.16
N LEU A 63 24.61 0.59 11.60
CA LEU A 63 24.44 1.80 10.79
C LEU A 63 25.34 1.80 9.55
N ALA A 64 26.59 1.37 9.68
CA ALA A 64 27.52 1.22 8.57
C ALA A 64 26.99 0.19 7.56
N ALA A 65 26.56 -0.99 8.04
CA ALA A 65 25.99 -2.02 7.18
C ALA A 65 24.68 -1.56 6.50
N ALA A 66 23.80 -0.85 7.21
CA ALA A 66 22.57 -0.30 6.65
C ALA A 66 22.86 0.75 5.56
N THR A 67 23.83 1.65 5.81
CA THR A 67 24.26 2.67 4.86
C THR A 67 24.91 2.07 3.61
N GLY A 68 25.75 1.04 3.80
CA GLY A 68 26.38 0.28 2.72
C GLY A 68 25.45 -0.71 2.00
N LYS A 69 24.20 -0.88 2.49
CA LYS A 69 23.23 -1.91 2.04
C LYS A 69 23.80 -3.34 2.10
N GLU A 70 24.61 -3.61 3.11
CA GLU A 70 25.28 -4.89 3.34
C GLU A 70 24.37 -5.86 4.10
N TYR A 71 23.42 -6.47 3.38
CA TYR A 71 22.47 -7.41 3.96
C TYR A 71 22.90 -8.86 3.76
N LYS A 72 22.87 -9.65 4.83
CA LYS A 72 22.93 -11.12 4.73
C LYS A 72 21.52 -11.66 4.55
N GLN A 73 21.28 -12.29 3.40
CA GLN A 73 19.97 -12.88 3.11
C GLN A 73 19.87 -14.30 3.66
N SER A 74 18.74 -14.63 4.27
CA SER A 74 18.39 -16.02 4.57
C SER A 74 16.94 -16.30 4.21
N ILE A 75 16.71 -17.48 3.63
CA ILE A 75 15.39 -17.94 3.19
C ILE A 75 14.92 -18.99 4.19
N THR A 76 13.71 -18.81 4.70
CA THR A 76 13.08 -19.74 5.64
C THR A 76 11.62 -19.95 5.27
N GLU A 77 11.08 -21.11 5.60
CA GLU A 77 9.66 -21.41 5.46
C GLU A 77 9.02 -21.29 6.85
N ASP A 78 8.07 -20.38 7.01
CA ASP A 78 7.25 -20.28 8.21
C ASP A 78 5.95 -21.06 8.02
N ASN A 79 5.53 -21.83 9.04
CA ASN A 79 4.37 -22.71 8.93
C ASN A 79 3.05 -21.96 8.66
N VAL A 80 2.98 -20.67 9.00
CA VAL A 80 1.77 -19.86 8.92
C VAL A 80 1.92 -18.79 7.84
N LEU A 81 3.05 -18.08 7.82
CA LEU A 81 3.31 -17.00 6.89
C LEU A 81 3.84 -17.47 5.53
N GLY A 82 4.30 -18.72 5.43
CA GLY A 82 4.88 -19.30 4.24
C GLY A 82 6.33 -18.85 3.99
N PRO A 83 6.77 -18.77 2.72
CA PRO A 83 8.14 -18.42 2.38
C PRO A 83 8.47 -16.98 2.79
N LEU A 84 9.56 -16.80 3.51
CA LEU A 84 10.08 -15.49 3.86
C LEU A 84 11.58 -15.37 3.65
N VAL A 85 12.00 -14.16 3.33
CA VAL A 85 13.41 -13.77 3.16
C VAL A 85 13.74 -12.70 4.17
N THR A 86 14.67 -13.00 5.06
CA THR A 86 15.24 -12.02 6.01
C THR A 86 16.50 -11.39 5.44
N TYR A 87 16.72 -10.13 5.79
CA TYR A 87 17.87 -9.31 5.41
C TYR A 87 18.50 -8.79 6.70
N ASP A 88 19.47 -9.54 7.20
CA ASP A 88 20.14 -9.28 8.47
C ASP A 88 21.33 -8.34 8.30
N LEU A 89 21.57 -7.49 9.29
CA LEU A 89 22.66 -6.51 9.34
C LEU A 89 23.66 -6.89 10.44
N ALA A 90 24.95 -6.65 10.19
CA ALA A 90 26.02 -6.85 11.17
C ALA A 90 26.04 -8.24 11.85
N GLY A 91 25.50 -9.27 11.19
CA GLY A 91 25.40 -10.63 11.74
C GLY A 91 24.26 -10.85 12.74
N GLU A 92 23.42 -9.85 13.00
CA GLU A 92 22.27 -9.97 13.90
C GLU A 92 21.07 -10.61 13.20
N LYS A 93 20.71 -11.80 13.68
CA LYS A 93 19.52 -12.54 13.25
C LYS A 93 18.23 -11.98 13.88
N ALA A 94 17.09 -12.54 13.47
CA ALA A 94 15.81 -12.28 14.12
C ALA A 94 15.89 -12.52 15.64
N LYS A 95 15.31 -11.59 16.40
CA LYS A 95 15.18 -11.66 17.86
C LYS A 95 14.13 -12.72 18.23
N PRO A 96 14.20 -13.30 19.45
CA PRO A 96 13.18 -14.23 19.90
C PRO A 96 11.81 -13.55 19.96
N ALA A 97 10.73 -14.34 19.92
CA ALA A 97 9.38 -13.82 20.12
C ALA A 97 9.27 -13.17 21.51
N ASN A 98 8.71 -11.97 21.54
CA ASN A 98 8.46 -11.26 22.79
C ASN A 98 7.20 -11.84 23.46
N PRO A 99 7.29 -12.41 24.68
CA PRO A 99 6.13 -13.00 25.34
C PRO A 99 5.11 -11.95 25.81
N ARG A 100 5.51 -10.67 25.94
CA ARG A 100 4.65 -9.57 26.41
C ARG A 100 4.93 -8.28 25.63
N PRO A 101 4.58 -8.23 24.33
CA PRO A 101 4.97 -7.10 23.49
C PRO A 101 4.12 -5.85 23.72
N LEU A 102 2.89 -6.04 24.18
CA LEU A 102 1.92 -4.98 24.36
C LEU A 102 2.04 -4.33 25.73
N LYS A 103 1.83 -3.01 25.76
CA LYS A 103 1.56 -2.28 26.99
C LYS A 103 0.34 -2.88 27.70
N GLN A 104 0.41 -3.07 29.02
CA GLN A 104 -0.66 -3.69 29.81
C GLN A 104 -2.04 -3.01 29.59
N LYS A 105 -2.06 -1.67 29.48
CA LYS A 105 -3.29 -0.89 29.22
C LYS A 105 -3.92 -1.18 27.85
N LEU A 106 -3.14 -1.73 26.90
CA LEU A 106 -3.58 -2.07 25.55
C LEU A 106 -4.00 -3.55 25.42
N VAL A 107 -3.61 -4.43 26.35
CA VAL A 107 -3.92 -5.87 26.31
C VAL A 107 -5.44 -6.12 26.27
N LYS A 108 -6.20 -5.55 27.23
CA LYS A 108 -7.68 -5.74 27.26
C LYS A 108 -8.37 -5.16 26.01
N PRO A 109 -8.07 -3.92 25.57
CA PRO A 109 -8.61 -3.40 24.31
C PRO A 109 -8.25 -4.24 23.09
N ALA A 110 -7.00 -4.74 22.98
CA ALA A 110 -6.57 -5.61 21.90
C ALA A 110 -7.36 -6.93 21.88
N HIS A 111 -7.58 -7.55 23.04
CA HIS A 111 -8.40 -8.77 23.13
C HIS A 111 -9.85 -8.51 22.71
N LYS A 112 -10.42 -7.37 23.12
CA LYS A 112 -11.77 -6.97 22.72
C LYS A 112 -11.85 -6.72 21.20
N LEU A 113 -10.83 -6.09 20.62
CA LEU A 113 -10.75 -5.82 19.19
C LEU A 113 -10.71 -7.12 18.38
N ASN A 114 -9.85 -8.06 18.79
CA ASN A 114 -9.69 -9.37 18.16
C ASN A 114 -10.81 -10.36 18.51
N LYS A 115 -11.68 -10.04 19.47
CA LYS A 115 -12.69 -10.95 20.04
C LYS A 115 -12.08 -12.28 20.53
N ALA A 116 -10.82 -12.24 20.96
CA ALA A 116 -10.03 -13.38 21.40
C ALA A 116 -9.09 -12.97 22.53
N SER A 117 -8.72 -13.89 23.41
CA SER A 117 -7.77 -13.65 24.50
C SER A 117 -6.31 -13.67 24.07
N GLU A 118 -6.04 -14.14 22.86
CA GLU A 118 -4.69 -14.30 22.30
C GLU A 118 -4.74 -13.93 20.82
N PHE A 119 -3.57 -13.68 20.23
CA PHE A 119 -3.44 -13.50 18.79
C PHE A 119 -3.67 -14.82 18.06
N SER A 120 -4.26 -14.76 16.86
CA SER A 120 -4.26 -15.91 15.94
C SER A 120 -2.80 -16.29 15.60
N ASP A 121 -2.55 -17.52 15.17
CA ASP A 121 -1.22 -17.94 14.73
C ASP A 121 -0.65 -17.01 13.65
N PHE A 122 -1.53 -16.52 12.76
CA PHE A 122 -1.18 -15.55 11.71
C PHE A 122 -0.79 -14.20 12.30
N GLN A 123 -1.62 -13.64 13.19
CA GLN A 123 -1.33 -12.39 13.88
C GLN A 123 -0.05 -12.49 14.70
N GLN A 124 0.15 -13.58 15.44
CA GLN A 124 1.34 -13.80 16.26
C GLN A 124 2.60 -13.89 15.39
N GLY A 125 2.55 -14.70 14.32
CA GLY A 125 3.66 -14.85 13.38
C GLY A 125 4.07 -13.51 12.77
N LEU A 126 3.10 -12.71 12.31
CA LEU A 126 3.37 -11.41 11.72
C LEU A 126 3.83 -10.38 12.75
N PHE A 127 3.17 -10.32 13.90
CA PHE A 127 3.46 -9.36 14.96
C PHE A 127 4.87 -9.55 15.54
N ASN A 128 5.37 -10.79 15.58
CA ASN A 128 6.77 -11.05 15.96
C ASN A 128 7.78 -10.27 15.10
N TRP A 129 7.49 -10.04 13.81
CA TRP A 129 8.34 -9.23 12.94
C TRP A 129 8.14 -7.72 13.17
N LEU A 130 6.89 -7.31 13.44
CA LEU A 130 6.55 -5.91 13.72
C LEU A 130 7.20 -5.42 15.02
N ASP A 131 7.13 -6.20 16.10
CA ASP A 131 7.65 -5.83 17.43
C ASP A 131 9.17 -5.66 17.46
N GLN A 132 9.89 -6.29 16.52
CA GLN A 132 11.33 -6.17 16.40
C GLN A 132 11.80 -4.87 15.73
N TYR A 133 10.88 -4.03 15.24
CA TYR A 133 11.18 -2.81 14.48
C TYR A 133 11.96 -3.06 13.17
N ARG A 134 11.85 -4.28 12.63
CA ARG A 134 12.31 -4.60 11.27
C ARG A 134 11.35 -3.98 10.27
N ASP A 135 11.87 -3.58 9.11
CA ASP A 135 11.00 -3.24 7.99
C ASP A 135 10.33 -4.53 7.48
N VAL A 136 9.04 -4.45 7.19
CA VAL A 136 8.23 -5.62 6.80
C VAL A 136 7.57 -5.35 5.46
N VAL A 137 7.69 -6.31 4.54
CA VAL A 137 6.79 -6.40 3.39
C VAL A 137 6.05 -7.72 3.44
N TYR A 138 4.73 -7.64 3.50
CA TYR A 138 3.85 -8.79 3.40
C TYR A 138 3.03 -8.69 2.12
N SER A 139 3.32 -9.57 1.17
CA SER A 139 2.68 -9.58 -0.16
C SER A 139 1.70 -10.74 -0.31
N GLY A 140 0.87 -10.99 0.70
CA GLY A 140 -0.16 -12.04 0.73
C GLY A 140 -1.49 -11.56 1.31
N ARG A 141 -1.74 -10.24 1.29
CA ARG A 141 -3.00 -9.65 1.72
C ARG A 141 -4.14 -10.17 0.84
N SER A 142 -5.30 -10.42 1.43
CA SER A 142 -6.53 -10.73 0.71
C SER A 142 -7.71 -10.15 1.47
N PHE A 143 -8.89 -10.14 0.85
CA PHE A 143 -10.13 -9.75 1.55
C PHE A 143 -10.47 -10.71 2.70
N ALA A 144 -9.87 -11.90 2.76
CA ALA A 144 -10.09 -12.86 3.84
C ALA A 144 -9.26 -12.54 5.09
N ASN A 145 -8.06 -11.98 4.95
CA ASN A 145 -7.18 -11.65 6.08
C ASN A 145 -7.08 -10.14 6.38
N GLU A 146 -7.78 -9.28 5.61
CA GLU A 146 -7.66 -7.83 5.75
C GLU A 146 -8.01 -7.32 7.16
N ASP A 147 -9.02 -7.89 7.81
CA ASP A 147 -9.45 -7.44 9.14
C ASP A 147 -8.42 -7.79 10.22
N GLU A 148 -7.83 -8.98 10.14
CA GLU A 148 -6.76 -9.41 11.05
C GLU A 148 -5.49 -8.58 10.85
N LEU A 149 -5.11 -8.30 9.58
CA LEU A 149 -3.99 -7.43 9.23
C LEU A 149 -4.19 -6.01 9.74
N MET A 150 -5.36 -5.42 9.50
CA MET A 150 -5.66 -4.07 9.96
C MET A 150 -5.67 -3.98 11.48
N SER A 151 -6.20 -4.99 12.16
CA SER A 151 -6.18 -5.05 13.62
C SER A 151 -4.75 -5.12 14.15
N ILE A 152 -3.87 -5.93 13.54
CA ILE A 152 -2.52 -6.14 14.07
C ILE A 152 -1.64 -4.90 13.92
N TYR A 153 -1.67 -4.21 12.77
CA TYR A 153 -0.89 -2.98 12.62
C TYR A 153 -1.50 -1.80 13.38
N ALA A 154 -2.83 -1.77 13.58
CA ALA A 154 -3.47 -0.77 14.45
C ALA A 154 -3.03 -0.93 15.92
N ILE A 155 -2.97 -2.17 16.41
CA ILE A 155 -2.44 -2.49 17.74
C ILE A 155 -0.97 -2.07 17.86
N HIS A 156 -0.15 -2.39 16.86
CA HIS A 156 1.28 -2.04 16.84
C HIS A 156 1.51 -0.52 16.84
N ALA A 157 0.85 0.20 15.93
CA ALA A 157 0.90 1.66 15.85
C ALA A 157 0.48 2.30 17.18
N MET A 158 -0.61 1.79 17.78
CA MET A 158 -1.10 2.32 19.05
C MET A 158 -0.16 2.03 20.22
N ASN A 159 0.37 0.80 20.30
CA ASN A 159 1.35 0.41 21.30
C ASN A 159 2.58 1.32 21.25
N HIS A 160 3.09 1.58 20.05
CA HIS A 160 4.22 2.47 19.80
C HIS A 160 3.94 3.89 20.32
N VAL A 161 2.85 4.52 19.90
CA VAL A 161 2.52 5.89 20.36
C VAL A 161 2.29 5.95 21.88
N MET A 162 1.59 4.97 22.46
CA MET A 162 1.35 4.94 23.91
C MET A 162 2.62 4.69 24.74
N LYS A 163 3.61 3.96 24.23
CA LYS A 163 4.92 3.79 24.87
C LYS A 163 5.71 5.09 24.82
N ALA A 164 5.77 5.72 23.66
CA ALA A 164 6.39 7.02 23.44
C ALA A 164 5.84 8.13 24.36
N LYS A 165 4.52 8.34 24.39
CA LYS A 165 3.88 9.37 25.22
C LYS A 165 4.10 9.15 26.72
N ASP A 166 4.18 7.89 27.15
CA ASP A 166 4.47 7.56 28.55
C ASP A 166 5.90 7.89 28.95
N LEU A 167 6.87 7.69 28.03
CA LEU A 167 8.25 8.12 28.23
C LEU A 167 8.31 9.65 28.37
N GLU A 168 7.66 10.37 27.44
CA GLU A 168 7.57 11.84 27.49
C GLU A 168 6.98 12.33 28.82
N ARG A 169 5.90 11.71 29.28
CA ARG A 169 5.26 12.07 30.56
C ARG A 169 6.20 11.82 31.74
N LYS A 170 6.86 10.66 31.78
CA LYS A 170 7.82 10.33 32.85
C LYS A 170 8.95 11.37 32.90
N ASN A 171 9.48 11.74 31.74
CA ASN A 171 10.54 12.74 31.63
C ASN A 171 10.05 14.15 32.00
N ASN A 172 8.84 14.54 31.60
CA ASN A 172 8.22 15.80 32.05
C ASN A 172 8.10 15.84 33.58
N THR A 173 7.61 14.76 34.21
CA THR A 173 7.54 14.67 35.68
C THR A 173 8.93 14.74 36.31
N LYS A 174 9.95 14.12 35.71
CA LYS A 174 11.33 14.16 36.20
C LYS A 174 11.90 15.59 36.13
N LEU A 175 11.69 16.29 35.01
CA LEU A 175 12.10 17.69 34.81
C LEU A 175 11.42 18.61 35.82
N ALA A 176 10.10 18.49 35.99
CA ALA A 176 9.36 19.30 36.96
C ALA A 176 9.87 19.10 38.39
N LYS A 177 10.17 17.86 38.79
CA LYS A 177 10.73 17.53 40.11
C LYS A 177 12.15 18.07 40.30
N ALA A 178 13.01 17.92 39.28
CA ALA A 178 14.38 18.42 39.31
C ALA A 178 14.40 19.96 39.40
N HIS A 179 13.58 20.63 38.60
CA HIS A 179 13.39 22.08 38.65
C HIS A 179 12.91 22.54 40.03
N ALA A 180 11.91 21.87 40.61
CA ALA A 180 11.43 22.17 41.96
C ALA A 180 12.49 21.94 43.06
N ALA A 181 13.40 20.98 42.86
CA ALA A 181 14.48 20.65 43.79
C ALA A 181 15.78 21.45 43.53
N GLY A 182 15.83 22.28 42.49
CA GLY A 182 17.06 22.97 42.07
C GLY A 182 18.19 22.02 41.63
N SER A 183 17.84 20.78 41.22
CA SER A 183 18.79 19.77 40.77
C SER A 183 18.76 19.59 39.26
N ASP A 184 19.82 19.01 38.71
CA ASP A 184 19.88 18.64 37.30
C ASP A 184 19.12 17.33 37.04
N ALA A 185 18.21 17.34 36.07
CA ALA A 185 17.45 16.16 35.64
C ALA A 185 18.28 15.22 34.73
N GLY A 186 19.42 15.69 34.23
CA GLY A 186 20.24 15.07 33.20
C GLY A 186 19.65 15.22 31.80
N GLU A 187 20.35 14.70 30.80
CA GLU A 187 19.90 14.71 29.40
C GLU A 187 18.72 13.75 29.20
N LEU A 188 17.56 14.27 28.81
CA LEU A 188 16.34 13.49 28.56
C LEU A 188 15.91 13.66 27.10
N ARG A 189 16.49 12.83 26.23
CA ARG A 189 16.19 12.83 24.79
C ARG A 189 15.08 11.83 24.45
N ASP A 190 13.88 12.33 24.26
CA ASP A 190 12.67 11.52 24.09
C ASP A 190 11.71 12.00 23.00
N ARG A 191 12.05 13.11 22.33
CA ARG A 191 11.26 13.75 21.29
C ARG A 191 11.97 13.71 19.94
N GLY A 192 11.18 13.93 18.89
CA GLY A 192 11.69 14.33 17.59
C GLY A 192 11.45 15.82 17.33
N PHE A 193 11.81 16.29 16.13
CA PHE A 193 11.57 17.65 15.65
C PHE A 193 10.08 18.06 15.72
N THR A 194 9.20 17.23 15.16
CA THR A 194 7.74 17.40 15.19
C THR A 194 7.06 16.29 15.99
N ARG A 195 5.78 16.49 16.32
CA ARG A 195 4.97 15.54 17.09
C ARG A 195 4.55 14.26 16.33
N PRO A 196 4.22 14.28 15.03
CA PRO A 196 3.82 13.06 14.32
C PRO A 196 4.88 11.97 14.42
N ARG A 197 4.48 10.81 14.97
CA ARG A 197 5.35 9.63 15.09
C ARG A 197 4.95 8.53 14.12
N VAL A 198 3.65 8.41 13.83
CA VAL A 198 3.13 7.35 12.96
C VAL A 198 2.42 7.95 11.74
N LEU A 199 2.77 7.46 10.56
CA LEU A 199 2.11 7.77 9.31
C LEU A 199 1.48 6.50 8.72
N ILE A 200 0.18 6.54 8.42
CA ILE A 200 -0.54 5.42 7.83
C ILE A 200 -1.14 5.85 6.50
N ILE A 201 -0.74 5.17 5.43
CA ILE A 201 -1.15 5.44 4.06
C ILE A 201 -2.14 4.38 3.59
N LEU A 202 -3.29 4.84 3.11
CA LEU A 202 -4.40 4.02 2.66
C LEU A 202 -5.00 4.53 1.35
N PRO A 203 -5.59 3.68 0.50
CA PRO A 203 -6.08 4.07 -0.80
C PRO A 203 -7.37 4.89 -0.77
N PHE A 204 -8.31 4.56 0.13
CA PHE A 204 -9.67 5.11 0.14
C PHE A 204 -10.13 5.52 1.53
N ARG A 205 -11.07 6.47 1.60
CA ARG A 205 -11.72 6.91 2.85
C ARG A 205 -12.33 5.76 3.64
N ASN A 206 -12.94 4.76 3.00
CA ASN A 206 -13.49 3.60 3.70
C ASN A 206 -12.41 2.78 4.42
N SER A 207 -11.23 2.61 3.82
CA SER A 207 -10.11 1.95 4.49
C SER A 207 -9.65 2.75 5.70
N ALA A 208 -9.57 4.08 5.57
CA ALA A 208 -9.25 4.97 6.69
C ALA A 208 -10.33 4.94 7.78
N PHE A 209 -11.61 4.85 7.38
CA PHE A 209 -12.74 4.73 8.28
C PHE A 209 -12.61 3.48 9.17
N LYS A 210 -12.50 2.31 8.54
CA LYS A 210 -12.30 1.01 9.23
C LYS A 210 -11.11 1.06 10.18
N LEU A 211 -9.97 1.61 9.73
CA LEU A 211 -8.77 1.70 10.56
C LEU A 211 -8.97 2.60 11.78
N ILE A 212 -9.49 3.82 11.57
CA ILE A 212 -9.66 4.80 12.64
C ILE A 212 -10.67 4.28 13.68
N GLU A 213 -11.74 3.60 13.26
CA GLU A 213 -12.63 2.93 14.20
C GLU A 213 -11.89 1.89 15.08
N LYS A 214 -10.96 1.13 14.50
CA LYS A 214 -10.13 0.18 15.27
C LYS A 214 -9.19 0.91 16.23
N LEU A 215 -8.54 2.00 15.80
CA LEU A 215 -7.69 2.82 16.66
C LEU A 215 -8.49 3.44 17.83
N LEU A 216 -9.70 3.91 17.57
CA LEU A 216 -10.61 4.43 18.60
C LEU A 216 -11.02 3.33 19.59
N LYS A 217 -11.33 2.12 19.12
CA LYS A 217 -11.64 0.97 20.00
C LYS A 217 -10.48 0.56 20.91
N LEU A 218 -9.23 0.86 20.53
CA LEU A 218 -8.04 0.54 21.32
C LEU A 218 -7.75 1.53 22.46
N VAL A 219 -8.11 2.81 22.28
CA VAL A 219 -7.76 3.87 23.25
C VAL A 219 -8.98 4.52 23.88
N SER A 220 -9.99 4.81 23.07
CA SER A 220 -11.07 5.69 23.47
C SER A 220 -12.02 5.03 24.45
N ALA A 221 -12.34 5.78 25.51
CA ALA A 221 -13.39 5.44 26.47
C ALA A 221 -14.72 6.14 26.13
N GLY A 222 -15.00 6.40 24.85
CA GLY A 222 -16.18 7.16 24.39
C GLY A 222 -16.03 8.67 24.56
N LYS A 223 -14.80 9.19 24.52
CA LYS A 223 -14.47 10.62 24.68
C LYS A 223 -13.78 11.16 23.42
N GLU A 224 -14.41 10.97 22.26
CA GLU A 224 -13.89 11.44 20.98
C GLU A 224 -14.39 12.85 20.63
N LYS A 225 -13.49 13.73 20.19
CA LYS A 225 -13.89 15.01 19.57
C LYS A 225 -14.00 14.82 18.06
N ASN A 226 -14.97 15.48 17.43
CA ASN A 226 -15.22 15.47 15.97
C ASN A 226 -15.66 14.12 15.36
N LEU A 227 -16.16 13.18 16.16
CA LEU A 227 -16.60 11.87 15.68
C LEU A 227 -17.78 11.95 14.69
N SER A 228 -18.72 12.87 14.91
CA SER A 228 -19.87 13.06 14.01
C SER A 228 -19.45 13.57 12.63
N ARG A 229 -18.49 14.51 12.56
CA ARG A 229 -17.89 14.98 11.31
C ARG A 229 -17.20 13.83 10.58
N PHE A 230 -16.38 13.06 11.30
CA PHE A 230 -15.68 11.90 10.76
C PHE A 230 -16.65 10.85 10.18
N ALA A 231 -17.69 10.47 10.92
CA ALA A 231 -18.68 9.51 10.45
C ALA A 231 -19.40 10.00 9.17
N LYS A 232 -19.66 11.30 9.04
CA LYS A 232 -20.29 11.88 7.85
C LYS A 232 -19.35 11.93 6.65
N GLU A 233 -18.08 12.27 6.84
CA GLU A 233 -17.11 12.46 5.73
C GLU A 233 -16.46 11.17 5.24
N TYR A 234 -16.25 10.20 6.15
CA TYR A 234 -15.53 8.96 5.89
C TYR A 234 -16.42 7.71 5.94
N GLY A 235 -17.53 7.78 6.68
CA GLY A 235 -18.43 6.64 6.83
C GLY A 235 -19.11 6.27 5.50
N PRO A 236 -19.59 5.02 5.40
CA PRO A 236 -20.32 4.58 4.23
C PRO A 236 -21.68 5.29 4.11
N ASP A 237 -22.10 5.60 2.88
CA ASP A 237 -23.49 5.93 2.59
C ASP A 237 -24.30 4.62 2.57
N GLU A 238 -25.29 4.49 3.46
CA GLU A 238 -26.06 3.26 3.61
C GLU A 238 -26.77 2.84 2.31
N ASP A 239 -27.28 3.79 1.53
CA ASP A 239 -28.02 3.50 0.31
C ASP A 239 -27.09 3.11 -0.84
N GLU A 240 -25.90 3.72 -0.91
CA GLU A 240 -24.85 3.27 -1.83
C GLU A 240 -24.34 1.89 -1.46
N GLU A 241 -24.10 1.63 -0.17
CA GLU A 241 -23.62 0.34 0.32
C GLU A 241 -24.63 -0.78 0.07
N ARG A 242 -25.93 -0.53 0.32
CA ARG A 242 -27.01 -1.47 -0.03
C ARG A 242 -27.02 -1.79 -1.53
N ARG A 243 -26.93 -0.76 -2.39
CA ARG A 243 -26.90 -0.94 -3.86
C ARG A 243 -25.66 -1.72 -4.31
N HIS A 244 -24.51 -1.40 -3.73
CA HIS A 244 -23.25 -2.05 -3.99
C HIS A 244 -23.30 -3.54 -3.60
N ASN A 245 -23.76 -3.86 -2.39
CA ASN A 245 -23.86 -5.22 -1.87
C ASN A 245 -24.92 -6.06 -2.59
N ALA A 246 -25.99 -5.43 -3.07
CA ALA A 246 -27.02 -6.10 -3.88
C ALA A 246 -26.51 -6.55 -5.27
N ASN A 247 -25.39 -6.01 -5.76
CA ASN A 247 -24.87 -6.34 -7.09
C ASN A 247 -24.19 -7.72 -7.13
N ARG A 248 -25.00 -8.76 -7.36
CA ARG A 248 -24.53 -10.15 -7.46
C ARG A 248 -23.59 -10.45 -8.64
N ARG A 249 -23.51 -9.54 -9.63
CA ARG A 249 -22.66 -9.74 -10.82
C ARG A 249 -21.19 -9.42 -10.57
N LYS A 250 -20.86 -8.74 -9.47
CA LYS A 250 -19.48 -8.37 -9.15
C LYS A 250 -18.82 -9.45 -8.26
N PRO A 251 -17.55 -9.80 -8.54
CA PRO A 251 -16.73 -10.63 -7.67
C PRO A 251 -16.58 -10.07 -6.24
N GLU A 252 -16.20 -10.93 -5.31
CA GLU A 252 -16.03 -10.59 -3.88
C GLU A 252 -14.86 -9.62 -3.64
N ASP A 253 -13.74 -9.78 -4.33
CA ASP A 253 -12.58 -8.87 -4.25
C ASP A 253 -12.98 -7.43 -4.65
N PHE A 254 -13.73 -7.31 -5.75
CA PHE A 254 -14.22 -6.02 -6.23
C PHE A 254 -15.15 -5.39 -5.19
N LYS A 255 -16.06 -6.19 -4.63
CA LYS A 255 -16.96 -5.69 -3.59
C LYS A 255 -16.20 -5.23 -2.35
N SER A 256 -15.22 -6.00 -1.89
CA SER A 256 -14.42 -5.62 -0.73
C SER A 256 -13.65 -4.32 -0.96
N THR A 257 -13.01 -4.19 -2.13
CA THR A 257 -12.16 -3.06 -2.49
C THR A 257 -12.96 -1.76 -2.66
N PHE A 258 -14.14 -1.82 -3.28
CA PHE A 258 -14.98 -0.66 -3.59
C PHE A 258 -16.18 -0.49 -2.65
N ALA A 259 -16.16 -1.13 -1.48
CA ALA A 259 -17.15 -0.91 -0.44
C ALA A 259 -17.00 0.50 0.19
N GLY A 260 -18.12 1.06 0.65
CA GLY A 260 -18.16 2.34 1.36
C GLY A 260 -17.66 3.52 0.54
N ASN A 261 -17.10 4.53 1.22
CA ASN A 261 -16.58 5.73 0.56
C ASN A 261 -15.22 5.48 -0.13
N ILE A 262 -15.23 5.48 -1.46
CA ILE A 262 -14.05 5.23 -2.31
C ILE A 262 -13.29 6.50 -2.72
N ASP A 263 -13.59 7.65 -2.10
CA ASP A 263 -12.82 8.87 -2.31
C ASP A 263 -11.35 8.64 -1.89
N ASP A 264 -10.43 8.95 -2.80
CA ASP A 264 -9.00 8.79 -2.64
C ASP A 264 -8.28 10.09 -2.23
N ALA A 265 -8.99 11.22 -2.13
CA ALA A 265 -8.46 12.49 -1.68
C ALA A 265 -8.85 12.76 -0.23
N PHE A 266 -8.03 12.26 0.70
CA PHE A 266 -8.27 12.45 2.13
C PHE A 266 -6.99 12.52 2.96
N ARG A 267 -7.11 13.14 4.13
CA ARG A 267 -6.06 13.29 5.15
C ARG A 267 -6.68 13.62 6.50
N ILE A 268 -6.21 13.02 7.58
CA ILE A 268 -6.70 13.28 8.92
C ILE A 268 -5.59 13.10 9.96
N GLY A 269 -5.44 14.09 10.84
CA GLY A 269 -4.56 14.02 12.01
C GLY A 269 -5.32 13.53 13.25
N LEU A 270 -4.71 12.61 13.99
CA LEU A 270 -5.23 12.08 15.25
C LEU A 270 -4.33 12.51 16.39
N GLN A 271 -4.89 13.22 17.37
CA GLN A 271 -4.20 13.57 18.61
C GLN A 271 -4.76 12.74 19.76
N LEU A 272 -3.88 12.00 20.44
CA LEU A 272 -4.18 11.22 21.62
C LEU A 272 -3.91 12.05 22.88
N HIS A 273 -4.87 12.07 23.81
CA HIS A 273 -4.71 12.69 25.11
C HIS A 273 -4.49 11.64 26.21
N TYR A 274 -3.85 12.04 27.31
CA TYR A 274 -3.56 11.13 28.44
C TYR A 274 -4.81 10.60 29.14
N ASN A 275 -5.91 11.33 29.09
CA ASN A 275 -7.21 10.96 29.66
C ASN A 275 -8.02 9.99 28.76
N LYS A 276 -7.37 9.32 27.80
CA LYS A 276 -7.99 8.40 26.83
C LYS A 276 -9.02 9.08 25.89
N SER A 277 -8.95 10.40 25.73
CA SER A 277 -9.67 11.09 24.67
C SER A 277 -8.85 11.17 23.39
N VAL A 278 -9.53 11.19 22.25
CA VAL A 278 -8.92 11.32 20.92
C VAL A 278 -9.56 12.51 20.22
N LYS A 279 -8.73 13.48 19.78
CA LYS A 279 -9.16 14.57 18.91
C LYS A 279 -8.88 14.17 17.46
N LEU A 280 -9.96 13.98 16.70
CA LEU A 280 -9.90 13.81 15.24
C LEU A 280 -9.75 15.18 14.58
N TYR A 281 -9.14 15.22 13.39
CA TYR A 281 -8.83 16.45 12.65
C TYR A 281 -7.90 17.39 13.43
N ALA A 282 -6.94 16.82 14.17
CA ALA A 282 -5.84 17.62 14.71
C ALA A 282 -4.98 18.16 13.56
N ASP A 283 -4.50 19.40 13.71
CA ASP A 283 -3.43 19.92 12.86
C ASP A 283 -2.24 18.95 12.86
N PHE A 284 -1.53 18.83 11.73
CA PHE A 284 -0.46 17.85 11.58
C PHE A 284 0.66 18.03 12.61
N TYR A 285 1.04 19.25 12.97
CA TYR A 285 2.07 19.44 14.01
C TYR A 285 1.59 19.08 15.41
N ARG A 286 0.27 18.94 15.60
CA ARG A 286 -0.36 18.52 16.86
C ARG A 286 -0.84 17.07 16.83
N ALA A 287 -0.77 16.38 15.70
CA ALA A 287 -1.16 14.98 15.58
C ALA A 287 -0.07 14.04 16.10
N ASP A 288 -0.46 12.94 16.74
CA ASP A 288 0.45 11.83 17.06
C ASP A 288 0.49 10.80 15.91
N ILE A 289 -0.66 10.61 15.24
CA ILE A 289 -0.84 9.72 14.08
C ILE A 289 -1.45 10.51 12.92
N ILE A 290 -0.88 10.39 11.73
CA ILE A 290 -1.47 10.91 10.49
C ILE A 290 -1.99 9.73 9.67
N VAL A 291 -3.26 9.78 9.26
CA VAL A 291 -3.87 8.82 8.33
C VAL A 291 -4.22 9.56 7.05
N ALA A 292 -3.68 9.14 5.92
CA ALA A 292 -3.89 9.87 4.67
C ALA A 292 -3.77 8.99 3.43
N SER A 293 -4.29 9.52 2.33
CA SER A 293 -4.00 9.04 0.97
C SER A 293 -2.73 9.69 0.43
N PRO A 294 -2.04 9.07 -0.56
CA PRO A 294 -0.90 9.71 -1.22
C PRO A 294 -1.27 11.06 -1.86
N ILE A 295 -2.41 11.15 -2.55
CA ILE A 295 -2.86 12.40 -3.17
C ILE A 295 -3.27 13.45 -2.11
N GLY A 296 -3.92 13.04 -1.01
CA GLY A 296 -4.27 13.96 0.07
C GLY A 296 -3.05 14.64 0.70
N LEU A 297 -1.95 13.90 0.91
CA LEU A 297 -0.68 14.49 1.35
C LEU A 297 -0.01 15.33 0.26
N ARG A 298 -0.05 14.87 -1.00
CA ARG A 298 0.47 15.64 -2.14
C ARG A 298 -0.20 17.00 -2.28
N MET A 299 -1.52 17.07 -2.07
CA MET A 299 -2.27 18.34 -2.09
C MET A 299 -1.86 19.27 -0.94
N THR A 300 -1.51 18.71 0.22
CA THR A 300 -1.11 19.50 1.41
C THR A 300 0.31 20.02 1.29
N THR A 301 1.20 19.20 0.73
CA THR A 301 2.63 19.48 0.60
C THR A 301 2.98 20.28 -0.66
N GLY A 302 1.99 20.58 -1.51
CA GLY A 302 2.13 21.34 -2.74
C GLY A 302 2.73 20.55 -3.91
N ALA A 303 2.47 21.01 -5.14
CA ALA A 303 3.14 20.50 -6.34
C ALA A 303 4.64 20.88 -6.35
N GLN A 304 5.45 20.14 -7.13
CA GLN A 304 6.89 20.43 -7.29
C GLN A 304 7.19 21.88 -7.72
N SER A 305 6.21 22.63 -8.23
CA SER A 305 6.35 23.97 -8.80
C SER A 305 5.76 25.11 -7.95
N GLY A 306 5.20 24.85 -6.76
CA GLY A 306 4.52 25.86 -5.93
C GLY A 306 5.29 26.33 -4.68
N ASP A 307 4.97 27.53 -4.19
CA ASP A 307 5.66 28.26 -3.10
C ASP A 307 5.35 27.81 -1.66
N ARG A 308 4.38 26.90 -1.45
CA ARG A 308 4.04 26.37 -0.11
C ARG A 308 4.33 24.88 -0.03
N LYS A 309 5.61 24.55 0.07
CA LYS A 309 6.10 23.19 0.33
C LYS A 309 6.39 23.02 1.81
N ASP A 310 5.39 22.58 2.57
CA ASP A 310 5.61 22.17 3.95
C ASP A 310 5.67 20.65 4.06
N PHE A 311 6.82 20.13 4.49
CA PHE A 311 7.05 18.71 4.78
C PHE A 311 7.57 18.49 6.20
N ASP A 312 7.76 19.55 6.99
CA ASP A 312 8.50 19.45 8.26
C ASP A 312 7.73 18.57 9.25
N PHE A 313 6.39 18.52 9.16
CA PHE A 313 5.56 17.60 9.95
C PHE A 313 5.93 16.11 9.76
N LEU A 314 6.61 15.73 8.67
CA LEU A 314 7.10 14.38 8.39
C LEU A 314 8.53 14.10 8.90
N SER A 315 9.18 15.06 9.55
CA SER A 315 10.57 14.92 9.99
C SER A 315 10.76 13.88 11.12
N SER A 316 9.75 13.69 11.97
CA SER A 316 9.79 12.80 13.14
C SER A 316 9.11 11.44 12.97
N ILE A 317 8.75 11.03 11.76
CA ILE A 317 8.04 9.76 11.58
C ILE A 317 8.93 8.58 12.00
N GLU A 318 8.52 7.88 13.05
CA GLU A 318 9.15 6.68 13.62
C GLU A 318 8.57 5.41 12.97
N MET A 319 7.32 5.43 12.51
CA MET A 319 6.66 4.29 11.86
C MET A 319 5.83 4.73 10.66
N VAL A 320 6.00 4.05 9.54
CA VAL A 320 5.15 4.16 8.35
C VAL A 320 4.50 2.84 8.05
N ILE A 321 3.18 2.88 7.87
CA ILE A 321 2.40 1.73 7.40
C ILE A 321 1.77 2.13 6.08
N VAL A 322 1.99 1.34 5.04
CA VAL A 322 1.30 1.46 3.75
C VAL A 322 0.52 0.18 3.54
N ASP A 323 -0.81 0.28 3.50
CA ASP A 323 -1.69 -0.88 3.31
C ASP A 323 -2.41 -0.76 1.96
N GLN A 324 -2.77 -1.92 1.39
CA GLN A 324 -3.32 -2.06 0.04
C GLN A 324 -2.43 -1.44 -1.05
N CYS A 325 -1.13 -1.76 -1.03
CA CYS A 325 -0.20 -1.27 -2.04
C CYS A 325 -0.64 -1.65 -3.47
N ASP A 326 -1.25 -2.81 -3.66
CA ASP A 326 -1.85 -3.25 -4.94
C ASP A 326 -2.96 -2.31 -5.44
N VAL A 327 -3.78 -1.77 -4.55
CA VAL A 327 -4.78 -0.74 -4.89
C VAL A 327 -4.12 0.61 -5.16
N LEU A 328 -3.10 0.99 -4.38
CA LEU A 328 -2.35 2.24 -4.60
C LEU A 328 -1.62 2.25 -5.96
N MET A 329 -1.20 1.08 -6.46
CA MET A 329 -0.66 0.95 -7.83
C MET A 329 -1.68 1.33 -8.91
N MET A 330 -2.98 1.16 -8.63
CA MET A 330 -4.07 1.57 -9.53
C MET A 330 -4.43 3.05 -9.42
N GLN A 331 -3.77 3.81 -8.54
CA GLN A 331 -3.88 5.26 -8.43
C GLN A 331 -2.67 5.94 -9.09
N ASN A 332 -1.91 6.79 -8.39
CA ASN A 332 -0.66 7.34 -8.88
C ASN A 332 0.46 6.99 -7.90
N TRP A 333 1.25 5.97 -8.23
CA TRP A 333 2.34 5.48 -7.39
C TRP A 333 3.44 6.54 -7.15
N ASP A 334 3.62 7.49 -8.09
CA ASP A 334 4.61 8.56 -7.95
C ASP A 334 4.34 9.45 -6.73
N HIS A 335 3.08 9.60 -6.32
CA HIS A 335 2.76 10.33 -5.08
C HIS A 335 3.34 9.65 -3.85
N LEU A 336 3.36 8.31 -3.83
CA LEU A 336 3.95 7.55 -2.74
C LEU A 336 5.48 7.63 -2.77
N VAL A 337 6.11 7.49 -3.94
CA VAL A 337 7.56 7.66 -4.10
C VAL A 337 7.99 9.03 -3.59
N HIS A 338 7.29 10.08 -4.05
CA HIS A 338 7.56 11.44 -3.62
C HIS A 338 7.40 11.64 -2.10
N LEU A 339 6.40 11.03 -1.47
CA LEU A 339 6.24 11.06 -0.02
C LEU A 339 7.47 10.49 0.70
N PHE A 340 7.96 9.33 0.26
CA PHE A 340 9.13 8.68 0.86
C PHE A 340 10.44 9.45 0.64
N GLU A 341 10.57 10.21 -0.45
CA GLU A 341 11.69 11.12 -0.70
C GLU A 341 11.70 12.34 0.25
N HIS A 342 10.53 12.76 0.74
CA HIS A 342 10.38 13.95 1.58
C HIS A 342 10.14 13.63 3.07
N MET A 343 10.27 12.37 3.46
CA MET A 343 10.06 11.92 4.83
C MET A 343 11.37 11.85 5.62
N ASN A 344 11.31 12.17 6.92
CA ASN A 344 12.47 12.20 7.81
C ASN A 344 13.62 13.12 7.35
N LEU A 345 13.29 14.16 6.58
CA LEU A 345 14.22 15.23 6.27
C LEU A 345 14.38 16.16 7.48
N MET A 346 15.52 16.86 7.54
CA MET A 346 15.71 17.92 8.52
C MET A 346 14.66 19.01 8.29
N PRO A 347 13.91 19.42 9.32
CA PRO A 347 12.89 20.45 9.17
C PRO A 347 13.53 21.79 8.82
N LYS A 348 12.82 22.61 8.05
CA LYS A 348 13.25 23.95 7.67
C LYS A 348 12.95 24.99 8.75
N LYS A 349 11.90 24.78 9.54
CA LYS A 349 11.50 25.62 10.66
C LYS A 349 11.61 24.87 11.98
N ASP A 350 11.65 25.61 13.07
CA ASP A 350 11.77 25.10 14.44
C ASP A 350 10.46 24.49 14.98
N HIS A 351 9.31 25.05 14.59
CA HIS A 351 7.96 24.62 15.03
C HIS A 351 7.82 24.54 16.57
N GLY A 352 8.55 25.39 17.30
CA GLY A 352 8.55 25.40 18.77
C GLY A 352 9.20 24.17 19.42
N CYS A 353 10.06 23.45 18.69
CA CYS A 353 10.72 22.26 19.19
C CYS A 353 11.78 22.57 20.27
N ASP A 354 11.83 21.74 21.32
CA ASP A 354 12.86 21.78 22.34
C ASP A 354 14.06 20.90 21.93
N PHE A 355 15.08 21.54 21.34
CA PHE A 355 16.29 20.88 20.86
C PHE A 355 17.04 20.08 21.92
N SER A 356 16.92 20.43 23.20
CA SER A 356 17.59 19.71 24.30
C SER A 356 17.02 18.28 24.49
N ARG A 357 15.81 18.05 23.99
CA ARG A 357 15.08 16.78 24.11
C ARG A 357 15.02 15.97 22.83
N ILE A 358 15.58 16.49 21.74
CA ILE A 358 15.62 15.78 20.46
C ILE A 358 16.67 14.68 20.55
N ARG A 359 16.30 13.49 20.07
CA ARG A 359 17.22 12.35 19.99
C ARG A 359 18.41 12.64 19.08
N LEU A 360 19.61 12.20 19.48
CA LEU A 360 20.86 12.51 18.75
C LEU A 360 20.82 12.04 17.32
N TRP A 361 20.38 10.79 17.09
CA TRP A 361 20.29 10.23 15.75
C TRP A 361 19.35 11.01 14.83
N GLN A 362 18.40 11.77 15.40
CA GLN A 362 17.50 12.62 14.62
C GLN A 362 18.19 13.93 14.23
N LEU A 363 19.00 14.51 15.13
CA LEU A 363 19.88 15.65 14.84
C LEU A 363 20.94 15.31 13.77
N ASP A 364 21.44 14.07 13.77
CA ASP A 364 22.44 13.57 12.81
C ASP A 364 21.85 13.18 11.44
N GLY A 365 20.54 13.36 11.22
CA GLY A 365 19.88 12.99 9.97
C GLY A 365 19.76 11.47 9.75
N MET A 366 19.86 10.67 10.81
CA MET A 366 19.81 9.20 10.77
C MET A 366 18.40 8.64 10.99
N ALA A 367 17.38 9.49 11.07
CA ALA A 367 15.99 9.11 11.35
C ALA A 367 15.45 8.03 10.40
N LYS A 368 15.83 8.05 9.11
CA LYS A 368 15.43 7.02 8.13
C LYS A 368 15.89 5.59 8.48
N TYR A 369 16.94 5.43 9.29
CA TYR A 369 17.46 4.15 9.74
C TYR A 369 16.82 3.66 11.05
N ARG A 370 16.13 4.56 11.77
CA ARG A 370 15.33 4.26 12.97
C ARG A 370 13.84 4.14 12.66
N ARG A 371 13.40 4.62 11.49
CA ARG A 371 12.02 4.45 11.04
C ARG A 371 11.74 2.99 10.70
N GLN A 372 10.65 2.44 11.23
CA GLN A 372 10.08 1.19 10.75
C GLN A 372 9.12 1.44 9.58
N THR A 373 9.31 0.72 8.48
CA THR A 373 8.47 0.78 7.28
C THR A 373 7.76 -0.56 7.08
N ILE A 374 6.43 -0.54 7.01
CA ILE A 374 5.57 -1.72 6.91
C ILE A 374 4.71 -1.59 5.65
N LEU A 375 4.83 -2.53 4.71
CA LEU A 375 4.07 -2.54 3.46
C LEU A 375 3.20 -3.80 3.37
N PHE A 376 1.90 -3.62 3.15
CA PHE A 376 0.94 -4.69 2.91
C PHE A 376 0.40 -4.63 1.49
N SER A 377 0.41 -5.75 0.79
CA SER A 377 -0.05 -5.86 -0.59
C SER A 377 -0.60 -7.25 -0.85
N GLU A 378 -1.50 -7.40 -1.83
CA GLU A 378 -1.90 -8.71 -2.35
C GLU A 378 -0.73 -9.43 -3.03
N TYR A 379 0.14 -8.68 -3.69
CA TYR A 379 1.31 -9.20 -4.39
C TYR A 379 2.44 -8.17 -4.47
N MET A 380 3.64 -8.63 -4.81
CA MET A 380 4.80 -7.77 -5.02
C MET A 380 4.89 -7.30 -6.48
N THR A 381 5.17 -6.00 -6.68
CA THR A 381 5.52 -5.42 -7.98
C THR A 381 6.98 -4.93 -7.99
N PRO A 382 7.59 -4.69 -9.16
CA PRO A 382 8.90 -4.05 -9.25
C PRO A 382 8.99 -2.70 -8.52
N GLU A 383 7.91 -1.92 -8.55
CA GLU A 383 7.81 -0.61 -7.90
C GLU A 383 7.83 -0.74 -6.37
N MET A 384 7.07 -1.68 -5.82
CA MET A 384 7.11 -2.01 -4.39
C MET A 384 8.49 -2.55 -3.99
N GLN A 385 9.10 -3.38 -4.84
CA GLN A 385 10.45 -3.90 -4.60
C GLN A 385 11.50 -2.78 -4.61
N ALA A 386 11.38 -1.80 -5.50
CA ALA A 386 12.22 -0.61 -5.51
C ALA A 386 12.06 0.17 -4.20
N LEU A 387 10.82 0.43 -3.77
CA LEU A 387 10.54 1.11 -2.50
C LEU A 387 11.17 0.36 -1.32
N PHE A 388 11.03 -0.96 -1.26
CA PHE A 388 11.68 -1.82 -0.26
C PHE A 388 13.22 -1.78 -0.28
N ASN A 389 13.82 -1.63 -1.46
CA ASN A 389 15.29 -1.58 -1.59
C ASN A 389 15.88 -0.20 -1.31
N HIS A 390 15.10 0.86 -1.51
CA HIS A 390 15.56 2.25 -1.40
C HIS A 390 15.14 2.93 -0.09
N HIS A 391 13.98 2.59 0.48
CA HIS A 391 13.41 3.30 1.64
C HIS A 391 13.19 2.44 2.88
N CYS A 392 13.31 1.11 2.79
CA CYS A 392 13.38 0.23 3.97
C CYS A 392 14.86 0.04 4.37
N SER A 393 15.28 0.79 5.39
CA SER A 393 16.66 0.87 5.87
C SER A 393 16.77 0.73 7.40
N SER A 394 15.78 0.14 8.08
CA SER A 394 15.86 -0.06 9.53
C SER A 394 17.15 -0.77 9.93
N ILE A 395 17.82 -0.27 10.98
CA ILE A 395 19.00 -0.88 11.58
C ILE A 395 18.74 -2.28 12.17
N GLU A 396 17.47 -2.65 12.38
CA GLU A 396 17.09 -3.99 12.83
C GLU A 396 17.05 -5.00 11.68
N GLY A 397 17.26 -4.54 10.44
CA GLY A 397 17.11 -5.33 9.24
C GLY A 397 15.68 -5.30 8.70
N LYS A 398 15.42 -6.16 7.72
CA LYS A 398 14.13 -6.21 7.04
C LYS A 398 13.71 -7.62 6.67
N VAL A 399 12.43 -7.83 6.47
CA VAL A 399 11.84 -9.12 6.09
C VAL A 399 10.85 -8.94 4.94
N ARG A 400 10.91 -9.87 4.00
CA ARG A 400 9.97 -9.97 2.89
C ARG A 400 9.26 -11.31 2.98
N ILE A 401 7.97 -11.27 3.21
CA ILE A 401 7.07 -12.43 3.28
C ILE A 401 6.25 -12.45 2.01
N LYS A 402 6.39 -13.53 1.23
CA LYS A 402 5.79 -13.65 -0.09
C LYS A 402 5.19 -15.04 -0.26
N PRO A 403 3.87 -15.17 -0.49
CA PRO A 403 3.25 -16.46 -0.72
C PRO A 403 3.73 -17.08 -2.04
N ALA A 404 3.68 -18.41 -2.10
CA ALA A 404 3.79 -19.12 -3.36
C ALA A 404 2.47 -19.02 -4.14
N TYR A 405 2.56 -18.90 -5.46
CA TYR A 405 1.38 -18.80 -6.32
C TYR A 405 1.10 -20.13 -7.00
N ALA A 406 -0.16 -20.57 -6.96
CA ALA A 406 -0.63 -21.71 -7.76
C ALA A 406 -0.61 -21.37 -9.27
N GLY A 407 -0.94 -20.13 -9.62
CA GLY A 407 -1.03 -19.64 -10.98
C GLY A 407 -2.49 -19.42 -11.42
N ALA A 408 -2.84 -18.20 -11.82
CA ALA A 408 -4.17 -17.85 -12.32
C ALA A 408 -4.62 -18.66 -13.55
N VAL A 409 -3.69 -19.23 -14.31
CA VAL A 409 -4.01 -20.13 -15.44
C VAL A 409 -4.84 -21.34 -15.00
N ASN A 410 -4.72 -21.77 -13.74
CA ASN A 410 -5.50 -22.89 -13.20
C ASN A 410 -6.98 -22.54 -12.95
N ASP A 411 -7.31 -21.24 -12.87
CA ASP A 411 -8.68 -20.75 -12.67
C ASP A 411 -9.40 -20.51 -14.02
N VAL A 412 -8.74 -20.81 -15.14
CA VAL A 412 -9.33 -20.72 -16.48
C VAL A 412 -10.22 -21.94 -16.72
N VAL A 413 -11.51 -21.67 -16.91
CA VAL A 413 -12.55 -22.66 -17.26
C VAL A 413 -12.75 -22.71 -18.77
N ALA A 414 -12.46 -21.62 -19.47
CA ALA A 414 -12.55 -21.56 -20.93
C ALA A 414 -11.57 -22.57 -21.58
N LYS A 415 -12.09 -23.45 -22.43
CA LYS A 415 -11.29 -24.40 -23.22
C LYS A 415 -10.63 -23.68 -24.39
N VAL A 416 -9.68 -22.80 -24.11
CA VAL A 416 -8.95 -22.02 -25.12
C VAL A 416 -7.45 -22.26 -24.96
N SER A 417 -6.76 -22.47 -26.08
CA SER A 417 -5.30 -22.57 -26.09
C SER A 417 -4.69 -21.21 -25.71
N GLN A 418 -3.92 -21.19 -24.62
CA GLN A 418 -3.31 -20.00 -24.06
C GLN A 418 -1.83 -19.96 -24.45
N VAL A 419 -1.46 -19.05 -25.35
CA VAL A 419 -0.13 -18.96 -25.91
C VAL A 419 0.65 -17.80 -25.28
N PHE A 420 1.67 -18.11 -24.49
CA PHE A 420 2.58 -17.14 -23.89
C PHE A 420 3.78 -16.93 -24.81
N LYS A 421 4.00 -15.69 -25.26
CA LYS A 421 5.10 -15.30 -26.14
C LYS A 421 6.07 -14.36 -25.43
N ARG A 422 7.35 -14.72 -25.39
CA ARG A 422 8.41 -13.90 -24.84
C ARG A 422 8.88 -12.87 -25.87
N VAL A 423 8.73 -11.59 -25.53
CA VAL A 423 9.28 -10.46 -26.29
C VAL A 423 10.74 -10.25 -25.90
N SER A 424 11.61 -10.20 -26.91
CA SER A 424 13.04 -9.96 -26.70
C SER A 424 13.27 -8.49 -26.37
N VAL A 425 13.90 -8.24 -25.21
CA VAL A 425 14.21 -6.90 -24.72
C VAL A 425 15.69 -6.82 -24.38
N LYS A 426 16.37 -5.76 -24.86
CA LYS A 426 17.80 -5.59 -24.65
C LYS A 426 18.07 -5.09 -23.23
N LYS A 427 17.54 -3.92 -22.88
CA LYS A 427 17.79 -3.23 -21.60
C LYS A 427 16.47 -2.85 -20.93
N LEU A 428 16.50 -2.65 -19.60
CA LEU A 428 15.32 -2.20 -18.86
C LEU A 428 14.82 -0.85 -19.37
N ALA A 429 15.73 0.09 -19.64
CA ALA A 429 15.39 1.42 -20.14
C ALA A 429 14.70 1.42 -21.51
N SER A 430 14.99 0.43 -22.37
CA SER A 430 14.36 0.29 -23.69
C SER A 430 13.17 -0.66 -23.67
N ALA A 431 12.78 -1.23 -22.52
CA ALA A 431 11.82 -2.32 -22.46
C ALA A 431 10.43 -1.96 -23.02
N ASN A 432 9.96 -0.74 -22.71
CA ASN A 432 8.67 -0.26 -23.20
C ASN A 432 8.70 0.00 -24.70
N ASP A 433 9.82 0.55 -25.22
CA ASP A 433 10.00 0.77 -26.66
C ASP A 433 10.13 -0.54 -27.44
N ASP A 434 10.95 -1.47 -26.95
CA ASP A 434 11.14 -2.80 -27.55
C ASP A 434 9.80 -3.56 -27.62
N ARG A 435 8.98 -3.50 -26.55
CA ARG A 435 7.63 -4.09 -26.53
C ARG A 435 6.69 -3.42 -27.52
N PHE A 436 6.64 -2.10 -27.53
CA PHE A 436 5.79 -1.35 -28.45
C PHE A 436 6.14 -1.64 -29.91
N ASN A 437 7.42 -1.62 -30.27
CA ASN A 437 7.88 -1.92 -31.62
C ASN A 437 7.53 -3.36 -32.01
N HIS A 438 7.78 -4.34 -31.12
CA HIS A 438 7.38 -5.72 -31.38
C HIS A 438 5.87 -5.89 -31.60
N PHE A 439 5.05 -5.20 -30.81
CA PHE A 439 3.60 -5.22 -30.99
C PHE A 439 3.20 -4.64 -32.34
N VAL A 440 3.74 -3.49 -32.72
CA VAL A 440 3.42 -2.82 -33.99
C VAL A 440 3.90 -3.62 -35.21
N ASP A 441 5.14 -4.10 -35.17
CA ASP A 441 5.83 -4.68 -36.32
C ASP A 441 5.51 -6.16 -36.54
N GLN A 442 5.04 -6.86 -35.51
CA GLN A 442 4.74 -8.30 -35.60
C GLN A 442 3.28 -8.56 -35.28
N THR A 443 2.87 -8.24 -34.06
CA THR A 443 1.54 -8.64 -33.56
C THR A 443 0.42 -7.97 -34.34
N LEU A 444 0.47 -6.65 -34.49
CA LEU A 444 -0.57 -5.89 -35.16
C LEU A 444 -0.60 -6.19 -36.66
N LEU A 445 0.55 -6.32 -37.33
CA LEU A 445 0.60 -6.73 -38.74
C LEU A 445 0.00 -8.12 -38.96
N ASP A 446 0.25 -9.07 -38.07
CA ASP A 446 -0.34 -10.41 -38.17
C ASP A 446 -1.86 -10.40 -37.90
N LEU A 447 -2.32 -9.51 -37.01
CA LEU A 447 -3.75 -9.28 -36.80
C LEU A 447 -4.41 -8.62 -38.03
N GLU A 448 -3.73 -7.71 -38.71
CA GLU A 448 -4.20 -7.07 -39.94
C GLU A 448 -4.36 -8.06 -41.10
N LYS A 449 -3.35 -8.91 -41.34
CA LYS A 449 -3.39 -9.93 -42.40
C LYS A 449 -4.60 -10.85 -42.26
N ASN A 450 -5.02 -11.07 -41.01
CA ASN A 450 -6.14 -11.94 -40.66
C ASN A 450 -7.39 -11.16 -40.24
N ALA A 451 -7.46 -9.84 -40.46
CA ALA A 451 -8.53 -8.97 -39.91
C ALA A 451 -9.95 -9.34 -40.37
N LEU A 452 -10.08 -9.99 -41.54
CA LEU A 452 -11.37 -10.51 -42.02
C LEU A 452 -11.84 -11.74 -41.23
N GLN A 453 -10.91 -12.51 -40.68
CA GLN A 453 -11.16 -13.71 -39.86
C GLN A 453 -11.18 -13.38 -38.36
N ASN A 454 -10.35 -12.42 -37.91
CA ASN A 454 -10.14 -12.04 -36.53
C ASN A 454 -11.07 -10.90 -36.08
N LYS A 455 -12.38 -11.05 -36.27
CA LYS A 455 -13.36 -10.19 -35.60
C LYS A 455 -13.43 -10.53 -34.11
N HIS A 456 -14.09 -9.69 -33.31
CA HIS A 456 -14.30 -9.99 -31.88
C HIS A 456 -12.99 -10.02 -31.05
N LEU A 457 -12.05 -9.13 -31.40
CA LEU A 457 -10.74 -9.02 -30.75
C LEU A 457 -10.75 -8.02 -29.57
N LEU A 458 -10.22 -8.45 -28.43
CA LEU A 458 -9.93 -7.60 -27.27
C LEU A 458 -8.41 -7.55 -27.05
N ILE A 459 -7.86 -6.34 -26.98
CA ILE A 459 -6.45 -6.09 -26.67
C ILE A 459 -6.37 -5.49 -25.26
N PHE A 460 -5.85 -6.26 -24.31
CA PHE A 460 -5.64 -5.84 -22.93
C PHE A 460 -4.26 -5.20 -22.76
N VAL A 461 -4.21 -4.07 -22.05
CA VAL A 461 -2.98 -3.33 -21.75
C VAL A 461 -2.92 -2.98 -20.27
N SER A 462 -1.88 -3.44 -19.56
CA SER A 462 -1.72 -3.11 -18.13
C SER A 462 -1.24 -1.68 -17.86
N SER A 463 -0.26 -1.19 -18.64
CA SER A 463 0.27 0.17 -18.49
C SER A 463 -0.62 1.21 -19.17
N TYR A 464 -1.02 2.25 -18.44
CA TYR A 464 -1.78 3.37 -19.01
C TYR A 464 -0.95 4.15 -20.06
N PHE A 465 0.36 4.29 -19.86
CA PHE A 465 1.24 4.98 -20.81
C PHE A 465 1.30 4.22 -22.15
N ASP A 466 1.44 2.89 -22.11
CA ASP A 466 1.41 2.08 -23.33
C ASP A 466 0.02 2.09 -23.97
N PHE A 467 -1.05 2.08 -23.17
CA PHE A 467 -2.42 2.20 -23.66
C PHE A 467 -2.61 3.49 -24.48
N VAL A 468 -2.14 4.64 -23.96
CA VAL A 468 -2.20 5.91 -24.68
C VAL A 468 -1.37 5.88 -25.95
N ARG A 469 -0.16 5.32 -25.89
CA ARG A 469 0.76 5.19 -27.04
C ARG A 469 0.14 4.36 -28.16
N ILE A 470 -0.41 3.19 -27.84
CA ILE A 470 -1.10 2.29 -28.78
C ILE A 470 -2.34 2.98 -29.35
N ARG A 471 -3.18 3.57 -28.50
CA ARG A 471 -4.38 4.28 -28.94
C ARG A 471 -4.07 5.38 -29.95
N ASN A 472 -3.06 6.20 -29.68
CA ASN A 472 -2.70 7.30 -30.59
C ASN A 472 -2.19 6.76 -31.92
N MET A 473 -1.29 5.76 -31.91
CA MET A 473 -0.82 5.09 -33.11
C MET A 473 -1.97 4.47 -33.92
N CYS A 474 -2.95 3.84 -33.24
CA CYS A 474 -4.09 3.25 -33.92
C CYS A 474 -5.01 4.32 -34.56
N LYS A 475 -5.17 5.49 -33.92
CA LYS A 475 -5.89 6.62 -34.51
C LYS A 475 -5.17 7.14 -35.75
N ASP A 476 -3.86 7.30 -35.69
CA ASP A 476 -3.06 7.83 -36.80
C ASP A 476 -3.08 6.91 -38.04
N ARG A 477 -3.17 5.59 -37.82
CA ARG A 477 -3.30 4.58 -38.89
C ARG A 477 -4.74 4.37 -39.36
N GLY A 478 -5.74 5.02 -38.75
CA GLY A 478 -7.13 4.95 -39.16
C GLY A 478 -7.83 3.61 -38.89
N TYR A 479 -7.40 2.84 -37.88
CA TYR A 479 -8.11 1.61 -37.52
C TYR A 479 -9.53 1.90 -36.99
N MET A 480 -10.43 0.96 -37.24
CA MET A 480 -11.78 0.99 -36.68
C MET A 480 -11.80 0.26 -35.34
N PHE A 481 -11.49 0.99 -34.27
CA PHE A 481 -11.40 0.45 -32.91
C PHE A 481 -12.12 1.33 -31.89
N ALA A 482 -12.42 0.76 -30.73
CA ALA A 482 -12.84 1.52 -29.55
C ALA A 482 -11.80 1.39 -28.43
N ALA A 483 -11.60 2.44 -27.64
CA ALA A 483 -10.70 2.45 -26.50
C ALA A 483 -11.52 2.60 -25.22
N ILE A 484 -11.41 1.63 -24.31
CA ILE A 484 -12.05 1.66 -23.00
C ILE A 484 -10.96 1.80 -21.94
N SER A 485 -10.94 2.95 -21.27
CA SER A 485 -10.09 3.26 -20.13
C SER A 485 -10.94 3.60 -18.89
N GLU A 486 -10.28 3.81 -17.75
CA GLU A 486 -10.90 4.30 -16.52
C GLU A 486 -11.57 5.68 -16.68
N TYR A 487 -11.18 6.44 -17.70
CA TYR A 487 -11.76 7.74 -18.03
C TYR A 487 -12.95 7.64 -19.00
N SER A 488 -13.21 6.46 -19.56
CA SER A 488 -14.35 6.26 -20.46
C SER A 488 -15.67 6.36 -19.69
N THR A 489 -16.61 7.11 -20.25
CA THR A 489 -17.96 7.17 -19.69
C THR A 489 -18.67 5.81 -19.81
N LYS A 490 -19.64 5.55 -18.93
CA LYS A 490 -20.46 4.33 -19.00
C LYS A 490 -21.10 4.12 -20.37
N SER A 491 -21.55 5.22 -21.01
CA SER A 491 -22.17 5.20 -22.33
C SER A 491 -21.19 4.89 -23.46
N GLU A 492 -19.95 5.38 -23.39
CA GLU A 492 -18.89 5.02 -24.35
C GLU A 492 -18.49 3.56 -24.21
N ALA A 493 -18.25 3.09 -22.99
CA ALA A 493 -17.90 1.71 -22.72
C ALA A 493 -19.03 0.75 -23.14
N MET A 494 -20.29 1.12 -22.90
CA MET A 494 -21.45 0.33 -23.36
C MET A 494 -21.51 0.24 -24.88
N ARG A 495 -21.40 1.37 -25.59
CA ARG A 495 -21.42 1.41 -27.06
C ARG A 495 -20.28 0.58 -27.65
N ALA A 496 -19.07 0.70 -27.13
CA ALA A 496 -17.93 -0.08 -27.56
C ALA A 496 -18.20 -1.59 -27.42
N ARG A 497 -18.73 -2.03 -26.27
CA ARG A 497 -19.07 -3.43 -26.00
C ARG A 497 -20.15 -3.97 -26.93
N ILE A 498 -21.20 -3.19 -27.24
CA ILE A 498 -22.23 -3.57 -28.22
C ILE A 498 -21.59 -3.79 -29.59
N LYS A 499 -20.77 -2.84 -30.06
CA LYS A 499 -20.14 -2.94 -31.37
C LYS A 499 -19.14 -4.09 -31.49
N LEU A 500 -18.45 -4.44 -30.40
CA LEU A 500 -17.63 -5.66 -30.37
C LEU A 500 -18.49 -6.91 -30.46
N TYR A 501 -19.61 -6.95 -29.72
CA TYR A 501 -20.56 -8.05 -29.75
C TYR A 501 -21.13 -8.25 -31.17
N GLU A 502 -21.45 -7.16 -31.88
CA GLU A 502 -21.96 -7.20 -33.26
C GLU A 502 -20.87 -7.46 -34.33
N GLY A 503 -19.58 -7.45 -33.94
CA GLY A 503 -18.47 -7.62 -34.87
C GLY A 503 -18.24 -6.43 -35.81
N GLU A 504 -18.70 -5.24 -35.40
CA GLU A 504 -18.53 -3.97 -36.13
C GLU A 504 -17.17 -3.32 -35.90
N LEU A 505 -16.43 -3.70 -34.85
CA LEU A 505 -15.08 -3.19 -34.58
C LEU A 505 -14.03 -4.19 -35.02
N GLN A 506 -12.88 -3.69 -35.46
CA GLN A 506 -11.69 -4.54 -35.63
C GLN A 506 -11.22 -5.05 -34.26
N PHE A 507 -11.17 -4.17 -33.25
CA PHE A 507 -10.86 -4.55 -31.87
C PHE A 507 -11.32 -3.51 -30.85
N ILE A 508 -11.35 -3.91 -29.58
CA ILE A 508 -11.35 -3.00 -28.43
C ILE A 508 -9.96 -2.97 -27.80
N LEU A 509 -9.44 -1.77 -27.55
CA LEU A 509 -8.30 -1.56 -26.66
C LEU A 509 -8.82 -1.36 -25.23
N TYR A 510 -8.37 -2.16 -24.27
CA TYR A 510 -8.89 -2.18 -22.91
C TYR A 510 -7.77 -2.09 -21.88
N SER A 511 -7.82 -1.06 -21.03
CA SER A 511 -6.82 -0.87 -19.98
C SER A 511 -7.13 -1.71 -18.72
N GLU A 512 -6.09 -2.11 -17.98
CA GLU A 512 -6.25 -2.74 -16.67
C GLU A 512 -7.03 -1.88 -15.68
N ARG A 513 -6.76 -0.57 -15.63
CA ARG A 513 -7.46 0.36 -14.73
C ARG A 513 -8.97 0.39 -15.01
N ALA A 514 -9.39 0.35 -16.26
CA ALA A 514 -10.81 0.21 -16.60
C ALA A 514 -11.41 -1.08 -16.03
N HIS A 515 -10.67 -2.19 -16.12
CA HIS A 515 -11.10 -3.45 -15.54
C HIS A 515 -11.14 -3.41 -14.02
N PHE A 516 -10.16 -2.77 -13.37
CA PHE A 516 -10.10 -2.54 -11.94
C PHE A 516 -11.31 -1.74 -11.43
N TYR A 517 -11.54 -0.53 -11.94
CA TYR A 517 -12.59 0.37 -11.45
C TYR A 517 -14.01 -0.02 -11.89
N HIS A 518 -14.17 -0.77 -12.98
CA HIS A 518 -15.49 -1.03 -13.54
C HIS A 518 -15.86 -2.49 -13.71
N ARG A 519 -14.90 -3.44 -13.76
CA ARG A 519 -15.14 -4.87 -14.03
C ARG A 519 -16.20 -5.10 -15.11
N TYR A 520 -16.03 -4.49 -16.29
CA TYR A 520 -17.04 -4.58 -17.34
C TYR A 520 -17.15 -6.04 -17.85
N PRO A 521 -18.36 -6.62 -17.92
CA PRO A 521 -18.55 -7.95 -18.50
C PRO A 521 -18.56 -7.83 -20.04
N ILE A 522 -17.39 -7.93 -20.66
CA ILE A 522 -17.24 -7.84 -22.12
C ILE A 522 -17.64 -9.19 -22.72
N LYS A 523 -18.71 -9.20 -23.52
CA LYS A 523 -19.25 -10.39 -24.19
C LYS A 523 -18.83 -10.43 -25.64
N GLY A 524 -18.85 -11.62 -26.25
CA GLY A 524 -18.52 -11.80 -27.67
C GLY A 524 -17.03 -11.57 -27.95
N ILE A 525 -16.14 -12.11 -27.10
CA ILE A 525 -14.69 -12.12 -27.33
C ILE A 525 -14.32 -13.47 -27.96
N HIS A 526 -13.73 -13.46 -29.16
CA HIS A 526 -13.18 -14.66 -29.80
C HIS A 526 -11.64 -14.68 -29.74
N HIS A 527 -11.02 -13.50 -29.79
CA HIS A 527 -9.57 -13.36 -29.72
C HIS A 527 -9.21 -12.43 -28.57
N LEU A 528 -8.32 -12.88 -27.69
CA LEU A 528 -7.81 -12.10 -26.58
C LEU A 528 -6.29 -11.97 -26.69
N VAL A 529 -5.81 -10.73 -26.72
CA VAL A 529 -4.39 -10.42 -26.75
C VAL A 529 -4.02 -9.60 -25.52
N PHE A 530 -3.21 -10.18 -24.65
CA PHE A 530 -2.56 -9.42 -23.57
C PHE A 530 -1.27 -8.81 -24.12
N TYR A 531 -1.30 -7.52 -24.45
CA TYR A 531 -0.10 -6.74 -24.79
C TYR A 531 0.94 -6.81 -23.66
N SER A 532 0.44 -6.83 -22.43
CA SER A 532 1.19 -7.07 -21.22
C SER A 532 0.33 -7.83 -20.24
N LEU A 533 0.97 -8.66 -19.42
CA LEU A 533 0.30 -9.40 -18.35
C LEU A 533 -0.33 -8.42 -17.34
N PRO A 534 -1.51 -8.75 -16.78
CA PRO A 534 -2.11 -7.98 -15.71
C PRO A 534 -1.25 -7.99 -14.45
N ASP A 535 -1.34 -6.93 -13.65
CA ASP A 535 -0.72 -6.88 -12.33
C ASP A 535 -1.48 -7.75 -11.33
N HIS A 536 -2.82 -7.64 -11.32
CA HIS A 536 -3.68 -8.55 -10.56
C HIS A 536 -3.86 -9.88 -11.29
N PRO A 537 -3.45 -11.01 -10.68
CA PRO A 537 -3.41 -12.29 -11.37
C PRO A 537 -4.78 -12.79 -11.82
N HIS A 538 -5.83 -12.61 -11.01
CA HIS A 538 -7.17 -13.09 -11.33
C HIS A 538 -7.82 -12.37 -12.52
N PHE A 539 -7.32 -11.19 -12.92
CA PHE A 539 -7.84 -10.52 -14.12
C PHE A 539 -7.51 -11.33 -15.38
N TYR A 540 -6.42 -12.09 -15.35
CA TYR A 540 -6.06 -12.97 -16.43
C TYR A 540 -7.15 -14.05 -16.62
N SER A 541 -7.47 -14.80 -15.56
CA SER A 541 -8.49 -15.84 -15.62
C SER A 541 -9.89 -15.27 -15.85
N GLU A 542 -10.24 -14.14 -15.23
CA GLU A 542 -11.53 -13.46 -15.46
C GLU A 542 -11.71 -13.09 -16.94
N LEU A 543 -10.73 -12.42 -17.56
CA LEU A 543 -10.81 -12.00 -18.95
C LEU A 543 -10.84 -13.17 -19.93
N VAL A 544 -10.04 -14.22 -19.68
CA VAL A 544 -10.07 -15.43 -20.50
C VAL A 544 -11.42 -16.15 -20.37
N ASN A 545 -11.98 -16.22 -19.15
CA ASN A 545 -13.28 -16.84 -18.92
C ASN A 545 -14.45 -16.05 -19.53
N LEU A 546 -14.32 -14.73 -19.75
CA LEU A 546 -15.34 -13.95 -20.48
C LEU A 546 -15.51 -14.42 -21.94
N MET A 547 -14.53 -15.12 -22.53
CA MET A 547 -14.66 -15.72 -23.87
C MET A 547 -15.74 -16.82 -23.93
N LEU A 548 -16.16 -17.37 -22.79
CA LEU A 548 -17.31 -18.29 -22.70
C LEU A 548 -18.64 -17.59 -22.97
N THR A 549 -18.69 -16.26 -22.95
CA THR A 549 -19.92 -15.48 -23.15
C THR A 549 -20.06 -14.96 -24.58
N HIS A 550 -19.83 -15.83 -25.56
CA HIS A 550 -19.95 -15.53 -26.99
C HIS A 550 -21.38 -15.72 -27.52
N ASN A 551 -21.62 -15.30 -28.76
CA ASN A 551 -22.97 -15.04 -29.29
C ASN A 551 -23.69 -16.28 -29.84
N ASN A 552 -22.96 -17.33 -30.18
CA ASN A 552 -23.46 -18.51 -30.87
C ASN A 552 -23.01 -19.77 -30.13
N ASP A 553 -23.94 -20.63 -29.73
CA ASP A 553 -23.63 -21.94 -29.13
C ASP A 553 -22.81 -22.86 -30.08
N ASP A 554 -22.62 -22.46 -31.35
CA ASP A 554 -21.88 -23.16 -32.40
C ASP A 554 -20.40 -22.73 -32.56
N VAL A 555 -19.88 -21.76 -31.79
CA VAL A 555 -18.45 -21.40 -31.88
C VAL A 555 -17.62 -22.49 -31.23
N SER A 556 -16.93 -23.29 -32.06
CA SER A 556 -16.05 -24.32 -31.54
C SER A 556 -14.88 -23.69 -30.77
N ALA A 557 -14.39 -24.40 -29.75
CA ALA A 557 -13.22 -24.00 -28.99
C ALA A 557 -12.00 -23.69 -29.88
N ASP A 558 -11.91 -24.33 -31.05
CA ASP A 558 -10.82 -24.16 -32.02
C ASP A 558 -10.81 -22.77 -32.69
N GLN A 559 -11.92 -22.01 -32.62
CA GLN A 559 -12.01 -20.64 -33.15
C GLN A 559 -11.58 -19.59 -32.12
N LEU A 560 -11.39 -19.98 -30.86
CA LEU A 560 -10.97 -19.09 -29.79
C LEU A 560 -9.44 -19.03 -29.71
N SER A 561 -8.89 -17.84 -29.47
CA SER A 561 -7.45 -17.70 -29.24
C SER A 561 -7.12 -16.75 -28.10
N CYS A 562 -6.14 -17.13 -27.28
CA CYS A 562 -5.59 -16.30 -26.23
C CYS A 562 -4.07 -16.21 -26.42
N THR A 563 -3.54 -15.01 -26.62
CA THR A 563 -2.09 -14.77 -26.71
C THR A 563 -1.66 -13.76 -25.66
N ALA A 564 -0.65 -14.11 -24.87
CA ALA A 564 -0.13 -13.26 -23.81
C ALA A 564 1.36 -12.95 -24.01
N PHE A 565 1.70 -11.67 -24.05
CA PHE A 565 3.08 -11.21 -24.23
C PHE A 565 3.74 -10.86 -22.90
N TYR A 566 4.98 -11.33 -22.73
CA TYR A 566 5.79 -11.02 -21.55
C TYR A 566 7.25 -10.80 -21.93
N THR A 567 7.99 -10.12 -21.06
CA THR A 567 9.41 -9.85 -21.18
C THR A 567 10.15 -10.50 -20.02
N LYS A 568 11.49 -10.51 -20.09
CA LYS A 568 12.33 -10.96 -18.96
C LYS A 568 12.13 -10.15 -17.67
N PHE A 569 11.58 -8.94 -17.76
CA PHE A 569 11.33 -8.06 -16.63
C PHE A 569 9.94 -8.25 -16.00
N ASP A 570 9.05 -9.02 -16.64
CA ASP A 570 7.71 -9.32 -16.13
C ASP A 570 7.68 -10.56 -15.23
N GLN A 571 8.83 -11.02 -14.73
CA GLN A 571 8.93 -12.28 -13.98
C GLN A 571 7.94 -12.34 -12.80
N LEU A 572 7.75 -11.23 -12.09
CA LEU A 572 6.78 -11.15 -10.98
C LEU A 572 5.34 -11.32 -11.46
N LYS A 573 4.93 -10.68 -12.57
CA LYS A 573 3.58 -10.83 -13.14
C LYS A 573 3.39 -12.26 -13.68
N LEU A 574 4.38 -12.75 -14.41
CA LEU A 574 4.38 -14.10 -14.98
C LEU A 574 4.23 -15.16 -13.89
N GLU A 575 4.97 -15.05 -12.79
CA GLU A 575 4.90 -15.97 -11.66
C GLU A 575 3.49 -16.12 -11.10
N ARG A 576 2.74 -15.02 -10.97
CA ARG A 576 1.39 -15.08 -10.41
C ARG A 576 0.39 -15.71 -11.37
N ILE A 577 0.66 -15.63 -12.67
CA ILE A 577 -0.21 -16.19 -13.71
C ILE A 577 0.10 -17.67 -13.93
N VAL A 578 1.37 -18.07 -14.10
CA VAL A 578 1.74 -19.47 -14.39
C VAL A 578 2.10 -20.29 -13.15
N GLY A 579 2.27 -19.65 -12.00
CA GLY A 579 2.63 -20.27 -10.72
C GLY A 579 4.14 -20.26 -10.43
N SER A 580 4.47 -20.27 -9.13
CA SER A 580 5.86 -20.19 -8.63
C SER A 580 6.74 -21.37 -9.04
N LYS A 581 6.16 -22.53 -9.35
CA LYS A 581 6.90 -23.72 -9.79
C LYS A 581 7.35 -23.62 -11.25
N LEU A 582 6.50 -23.08 -12.12
CA LEU A 582 6.72 -23.04 -13.57
C LEU A 582 7.50 -21.81 -14.01
N VAL A 583 7.41 -20.69 -13.30
CA VAL A 583 8.02 -19.42 -13.71
C VAL A 583 9.52 -19.53 -14.00
N THR A 584 10.26 -20.29 -13.19
CA THR A 584 11.71 -20.44 -13.36
C THR A 584 12.03 -21.13 -14.68
N GLN A 585 11.24 -22.14 -15.08
CA GLN A 585 11.39 -22.84 -16.34
C GLN A 585 11.06 -21.94 -17.54
N LEU A 586 9.98 -21.15 -17.47
CA LEU A 586 9.61 -20.22 -18.54
C LEU A 586 10.59 -19.04 -18.68
N ALA A 587 11.19 -18.61 -17.57
CA ALA A 587 12.16 -17.52 -17.58
C ALA A 587 13.51 -17.98 -18.16
N SER A 588 13.98 -19.18 -17.81
CA SER A 588 15.31 -19.69 -18.21
C SER A 588 15.33 -20.45 -19.55
N SER A 589 14.17 -20.82 -20.09
CA SER A 589 14.10 -21.62 -21.31
C SER A 589 14.56 -20.85 -22.56
N GLU A 590 15.18 -21.57 -23.49
CA GLU A 590 15.56 -21.07 -24.81
C GLU A 590 14.33 -20.85 -25.70
N ARG A 591 13.24 -21.59 -25.46
CA ARG A 591 11.98 -21.44 -26.20
C ARG A 591 11.36 -20.08 -25.89
N SER A 592 10.87 -19.41 -26.93
CA SER A 592 10.19 -18.11 -26.83
C SER A 592 8.66 -18.22 -26.73
N GLN A 593 8.11 -19.43 -26.88
CA GLN A 593 6.67 -19.66 -26.88
C GLN A 593 6.31 -20.88 -26.02
N PHE A 594 5.28 -20.72 -25.21
CA PHE A 594 4.72 -21.75 -24.33
C PHE A 594 3.22 -21.79 -24.51
N THR A 595 2.64 -22.99 -24.53
CA THR A 595 1.19 -23.18 -24.68
C THR A 595 0.65 -23.89 -23.46
N PHE A 596 -0.41 -23.34 -22.89
CA PHE A 596 -1.20 -23.96 -21.83
C PHE A 596 -2.57 -24.32 -22.40
N ALA A 597 -3.10 -25.47 -21.97
CA ALA A 597 -4.38 -26.00 -22.42
C ALA A 597 -5.47 -25.78 -21.38
#